data_AF-A0A2S5LGY5-F1
#
_entry.id   AF-A0A2S5LGY5-F1
#
_cell.length_a   1.000
_cell.length_b   1.000
_cell.length_c   1.000
_cell.angle_alpha   90.00
_cell.angle_beta   90.00
_cell.angle_gamma   90.00
#
_symmetry.space_group_name_H-M   'P 1'
#
loop_
_entity.id
_entity.type
_entity.pdbx_description
1 polymer ?
#
loop_
_entity_poly.entity_id
_entity_poly.type
_entity_poly.pdbx_seq_one_letter_code
_entity_poly.pdbx_strand_id
1 'polypeptide(L)'
;MNKPKTPRHRIEAMKSNELSLLARVSALQLLIDNPGDANQKLIEACKAQSKLAGIAIDDLGIKSMSLNTLKMTCNRILKNGFDELDLLRKQSIEKYEAYLFKLNRTQKKNSKSYYQDKINELEKVQQNLINSHVFMAEKYTQLLNLYRRHLQKVQAGNINIDNEFRLLDQHLRRFGEPGAPALTLVKDE
;
A
#
# COMPACT_ATOMS: atom_id res chain seq x y z
N MET A 1 27.83 21.44 57.87
CA MET A 1 27.78 22.26 56.63
C MET A 1 26.36 22.27 56.10
N ASN A 2 25.69 23.44 56.14
CA ASN A 2 24.35 23.63 55.61
C ASN A 2 24.38 23.50 54.08
N LYS A 3 23.66 22.53 53.51
CA LYS A 3 23.43 22.48 52.06
C LYS A 3 22.68 23.76 51.65
N PRO A 4 23.14 24.50 50.63
CA PRO A 4 22.43 25.68 50.17
C PRO A 4 21.02 25.27 49.71
N LYS A 5 19.98 25.86 50.31
CA LYS A 5 18.59 25.62 49.92
C LYS A 5 18.39 26.15 48.50
N THR A 6 17.93 25.28 47.60
CA THR A 6 17.56 25.68 46.23
C THR A 6 16.52 26.80 46.29
N PRO A 7 16.70 27.93 45.57
CA PRO A 7 15.75 29.04 45.58
C PRO A 7 14.33 28.61 45.19
N ARG A 8 13.29 29.16 45.84
CA ARG A 8 11.87 28.80 45.61
C ARG A 8 11.46 28.84 44.14
N HIS A 9 11.85 29.89 43.40
CA HIS A 9 11.55 30.03 41.98
C HIS A 9 12.09 28.87 41.12
N ARG A 10 13.24 28.27 41.50
CA ARG A 10 13.79 27.12 40.78
C ARG A 10 12.98 25.86 41.02
N ILE A 11 12.44 25.69 42.24
CA ILE A 11 11.57 24.55 42.58
C ILE A 11 10.26 24.64 41.79
N GLU A 12 9.68 25.83 41.69
CA GLU A 12 8.47 26.08 40.90
C GLU A 12 8.69 25.84 39.40
N ALA A 13 9.81 26.34 38.86
CA ALA A 13 10.18 26.10 37.46
C ALA A 13 10.40 24.61 37.19
N MET A 14 11.06 23.89 38.10
CA MET A 14 11.24 22.44 38.00
C MET A 14 9.88 21.74 37.92
N LYS A 15 8.96 22.00 38.87
CA LYS A 15 7.60 21.44 38.88
C LYS A 15 6.82 21.73 37.59
N SER A 16 6.88 22.96 37.09
CA SER A 16 6.22 23.34 35.83
C SER A 16 6.77 22.54 34.65
N ASN A 17 8.07 22.26 34.61
CA ASN A 17 8.67 21.44 33.56
C ASN A 17 8.23 19.97 33.65
N GLU A 18 8.05 19.44 34.86
CA GLU A 18 7.55 18.07 35.08
C GLU A 18 6.13 17.90 34.54
N LEU A 19 5.23 18.82 34.91
CA LEU A 19 3.85 18.81 34.44
C LEU A 19 3.80 18.90 32.91
N SER A 20 4.61 19.79 32.35
CA SER A 20 4.74 19.98 30.90
C SER A 20 5.34 18.75 30.19
N LEU A 21 6.21 17.98 30.85
CA LEU A 21 6.72 16.70 30.34
C LEU A 21 5.64 15.62 30.36
N LEU A 22 4.93 15.46 31.48
CA LEU A 22 3.86 14.46 31.60
C LEU A 22 2.73 14.73 30.59
N ALA A 23 2.38 16.00 30.39
CA ALA A 23 1.47 16.42 29.33
C ALA A 23 1.93 15.98 27.93
N ARG A 24 3.23 16.16 27.60
CA ARG A 24 3.79 15.67 26.33
C ARG A 24 3.68 14.17 26.20
N VAL A 25 4.06 13.42 27.24
CA VAL A 25 4.00 11.95 27.23
C VAL A 25 2.56 11.48 27.00
N SER A 26 1.60 12.03 27.73
CA SER A 26 0.18 11.71 27.57
C SER A 26 -0.34 12.04 26.17
N ALA A 27 0.03 13.20 25.62
CA ALA A 27 -0.40 13.61 24.29
C ALA A 27 0.19 12.73 23.19
N LEU A 28 1.45 12.33 23.31
CA LEU A 28 2.09 11.39 22.36
C LEU A 28 1.46 10.00 22.44
N GLN A 29 1.14 9.53 23.64
CA GLN A 29 0.46 8.25 23.81
C GLN A 29 -0.94 8.27 23.17
N LEU A 30 -1.73 9.31 23.44
CA LEU A 30 -3.05 9.49 22.81
C LEU A 30 -2.98 9.53 21.29
N LEU A 31 -1.94 10.14 20.73
CA LEU A 31 -1.71 10.22 19.29
C LEU A 31 -1.36 8.85 18.69
N ILE A 32 -0.56 8.04 19.40
CA ILE A 32 -0.26 6.66 19.01
C ILE A 32 -1.53 5.81 19.00
N ASP A 33 -2.38 5.97 20.01
CA ASP A 33 -3.61 5.20 20.18
C ASP A 33 -4.70 5.65 19.19
N ASN A 34 -4.83 6.95 18.97
CA ASN A 34 -5.85 7.58 18.13
C ASN A 34 -5.23 8.57 17.13
N PRO A 35 -4.56 8.09 16.06
CA PRO A 35 -3.87 8.97 15.11
C PRO A 35 -4.82 9.84 14.28
N GLY A 36 -6.12 9.52 14.22
CA GLY A 36 -7.12 10.32 13.49
C GLY A 36 -7.42 11.68 14.12
N ASP A 37 -7.28 11.79 15.44
CA ASP A 37 -7.56 13.01 16.22
C ASP A 37 -6.27 13.77 16.56
N ALA A 38 -5.18 13.47 15.83
CA ALA A 38 -3.87 14.01 16.12
C ALA A 38 -3.85 15.54 16.00
N ASN A 39 -3.33 16.21 17.03
CA ASN A 39 -3.05 17.63 16.95
C ASN A 39 -1.91 17.87 15.95
N GLN A 40 -2.22 18.54 14.84
CA GLN A 40 -1.27 18.76 13.74
C GLN A 40 0.01 19.49 14.20
N LYS A 41 -0.09 20.45 15.14
CA LYS A 41 1.08 21.14 15.68
C LYS A 41 2.00 20.18 16.44
N LEU A 42 1.42 19.24 17.18
CA LEU A 42 2.19 18.23 17.92
C LEU A 42 2.91 17.28 16.97
N ILE A 43 2.23 16.78 15.92
CA ILE A 43 2.84 15.94 14.87
C ILE A 43 4.02 16.65 14.21
N GLU A 44 3.86 17.92 13.85
CA GLU A 44 4.92 18.71 13.23
C GLU A 44 6.12 18.90 14.15
N ALA A 45 5.87 19.10 15.44
CA ALA A 45 6.92 19.20 16.43
C ALA A 45 7.65 17.86 16.65
N CYS A 46 6.97 16.73 16.52
CA CYS A 46 7.60 15.41 16.62
C CYS A 46 8.69 15.19 15.57
N LYS A 47 8.70 15.92 14.44
CA LYS A 47 9.73 15.77 13.38
C LYS A 47 11.16 16.05 13.87
N ALA A 48 11.33 16.84 14.92
CA ALA A 48 12.64 17.12 15.50
C ALA A 48 12.58 17.27 17.03
N GLN A 49 13.58 16.74 17.73
CA GLN A 49 13.65 16.80 19.20
C GLN A 49 13.60 18.24 19.74
N SER A 50 14.31 19.16 19.08
CA SER A 50 14.33 20.59 19.44
C SER A 50 12.97 21.25 19.26
N LYS A 51 12.22 20.87 18.21
CA LYS A 51 10.86 21.39 17.97
C LYS A 51 9.87 20.86 19.01
N LEU A 52 9.95 19.58 19.37
CA LEU A 52 9.14 19.00 20.44
C LEU A 52 9.42 19.62 21.82
N ALA A 53 10.66 20.02 22.08
CA ALA A 53 10.99 20.78 23.28
C ALA A 53 10.40 22.20 23.24
N GLY A 54 10.57 22.88 22.10
CA GLY A 54 10.18 24.28 21.92
C GLY A 54 8.68 24.53 21.73
N ILE A 55 7.87 23.50 21.45
CA ILE A 55 6.43 23.70 21.23
C ILE A 55 5.69 24.09 22.51
N ALA A 56 4.72 24.99 22.36
CA ALA A 56 3.71 25.31 23.35
C ALA A 56 2.33 24.99 22.77
N ILE A 57 1.52 24.23 23.52
CA ILE A 57 0.14 23.89 23.21
C ILE A 57 -0.65 24.00 24.52
N ASP A 58 -1.29 25.15 24.72
CA ASP A 58 -2.00 25.46 25.97
C ASP A 58 -3.14 24.48 26.25
N ASP A 59 -3.88 24.09 25.21
CA ASP A 59 -4.98 23.10 25.31
C ASP A 59 -4.53 21.73 25.85
N LEU A 60 -3.26 21.39 25.65
CA LEU A 60 -2.66 20.14 26.13
C LEU A 60 -1.82 20.35 27.39
N GLY A 61 -1.74 21.57 27.93
CA GLY A 61 -0.87 21.89 29.07
C GLY A 61 0.64 21.81 28.74
N ILE A 62 1.00 21.81 27.46
CA ILE A 62 2.38 21.70 27.00
C ILE A 62 3.00 23.09 26.94
N LYS A 63 3.99 23.36 27.79
CA LYS A 63 4.77 24.60 27.80
C LYS A 63 6.12 24.43 27.12
N SER A 64 6.56 25.43 26.37
CA SER A 64 7.89 25.46 25.74
C SER A 64 9.02 25.35 26.76
N MET A 65 10.07 24.59 26.42
CA MET A 65 11.31 24.53 27.19
C MET A 65 12.50 24.24 26.29
N SER A 66 13.72 24.49 26.79
CA SER A 66 14.93 24.13 26.05
C SER A 66 15.07 22.61 25.92
N LEU A 67 15.72 22.12 24.85
CA LEU A 67 15.99 20.70 24.68
C LEU A 67 16.78 20.11 25.85
N ASN A 68 17.75 20.86 26.40
CA ASN A 68 18.53 20.42 27.55
C ASN A 68 17.67 20.32 28.81
N THR A 69 16.78 21.28 29.03
CA THR A 69 15.80 21.25 30.12
C THR A 69 14.89 20.03 29.99
N LEU A 70 14.41 19.74 28.78
CA LEU A 70 13.58 18.57 28.50
C LEU A 70 14.33 17.27 28.81
N LYS A 71 15.56 17.11 28.30
CA LYS A 71 16.41 15.93 28.54
C LYS A 71 16.65 15.70 30.04
N MET A 72 17.03 16.76 30.76
CA MET A 72 17.26 16.69 32.20
C MET A 72 15.99 16.33 32.98
N THR A 73 14.83 16.86 32.55
CA THR A 73 13.54 16.56 33.17
C THR A 73 13.15 15.11 32.90
N CYS A 74 13.36 14.59 31.68
CA CYS A 74 13.10 13.20 31.33
C CYS A 74 13.95 12.25 32.16
N ASN A 75 15.27 12.47 32.22
CA ASN A 75 16.20 11.61 32.97
C ASN A 75 15.92 11.56 34.47
N ARG A 76 15.14 12.52 34.99
CA ARG A 76 14.76 12.59 36.40
C ARG A 76 13.42 11.90 36.70
N ILE A 77 12.53 11.83 35.72
CA ILE A 77 11.12 11.44 35.92
C ILE A 77 10.78 10.12 35.24
N LEU A 78 11.25 9.96 34.00
CA LEU A 78 10.96 8.78 33.19
C LEU A 78 11.94 7.67 33.53
N LYS A 79 11.45 6.42 33.49
CA LYS A 79 12.23 5.24 33.88
C LYS A 79 13.43 5.05 32.96
N ASN A 80 13.24 5.28 31.66
CA ASN A 80 14.30 5.18 30.65
C ASN A 80 14.78 6.57 30.18
N GLY A 81 14.52 7.61 30.98
CA GLY A 81 14.97 8.97 30.70
C GLY A 81 14.46 9.52 29.37
N PHE A 82 15.31 10.31 28.69
CA PHE A 82 14.94 10.95 27.43
C PHE A 82 14.69 9.96 26.28
N ASP A 83 15.28 8.78 26.32
CA ASP A 83 15.11 7.76 25.27
C ASP A 83 13.66 7.27 25.20
N GLU A 84 12.97 7.20 26.34
CA GLU A 84 11.54 6.88 26.41
C GLU A 84 10.69 7.89 25.64
N LEU A 85 10.96 9.19 25.83
CA LEU A 85 10.26 10.25 25.13
C LEU A 85 10.59 10.26 23.64
N ASP A 86 11.85 10.01 23.26
CA ASP A 86 12.25 9.97 21.85
C ASP A 86 11.63 8.76 21.12
N LEU A 87 11.46 7.64 21.81
CA LEU A 87 10.74 6.49 21.29
C LEU A 87 9.28 6.83 21.02
N LEU A 88 8.57 7.41 21.99
CA LEU A 88 7.18 7.86 21.83
C LEU A 88 7.05 8.85 20.68
N ARG A 89 7.99 9.79 20.54
CA ARG A 89 8.03 10.76 19.44
C ARG A 89 8.11 10.07 18.07
N LYS A 90 9.00 9.10 17.91
CA LYS A 90 9.17 8.34 16.67
C LYS A 90 7.94 7.50 16.35
N GLN A 91 7.41 6.78 17.34
CA GLN A 91 6.20 5.97 17.20
C GLN A 91 4.98 6.81 16.82
N SER A 92 4.85 8.01 17.38
CA SER A 92 3.76 8.94 17.05
C SER A 92 3.76 9.30 15.55
N ILE A 93 4.94 9.61 14.99
CA ILE A 93 5.06 9.89 13.55
C ILE A 93 4.69 8.67 12.73
N GLU A 94 5.26 7.52 13.06
CA GLU A 94 5.04 6.27 12.31
C GLU A 94 3.55 5.88 12.28
N LYS A 95 2.85 5.99 13.42
CA LYS A 95 1.42 5.69 13.51
C LYS A 95 0.57 6.67 12.71
N TYR A 96 0.90 7.95 12.74
CA TYR A 96 0.19 8.97 11.97
C TYR A 96 0.39 8.80 10.46
N GLU A 97 1.63 8.53 10.02
CA GLU A 97 1.93 8.26 8.61
C GLU A 97 1.21 7.00 8.11
N ALA A 98 1.19 5.93 8.93
CA ALA A 98 0.44 4.72 8.61
C ALA A 98 -1.07 4.97 8.50
N TYR A 99 -1.63 5.85 9.35
CA TYR A 99 -3.03 6.27 9.26
C TYR A 99 -3.32 7.03 7.96
N LEU A 100 -2.52 8.04 7.62
CA LEU A 100 -2.67 8.80 6.37
C LEU A 100 -2.56 7.90 5.13
N PHE A 101 -1.61 6.95 5.15
CA PHE A 101 -1.45 6.00 4.07
C PHE A 101 -2.69 5.12 3.86
N LYS A 102 -3.31 4.66 4.95
CA LYS A 102 -4.58 3.91 4.89
C LYS A 102 -5.72 4.78 4.34
N LEU A 103 -5.83 6.02 4.80
CA LEU A 103 -6.86 6.96 4.32
C LEU A 103 -6.74 7.20 2.81
N ASN A 104 -5.53 7.47 2.32
CA ASN A 104 -5.24 7.74 0.92
C ASN A 104 -5.46 6.50 0.02
N ARG A 105 -5.13 5.29 0.51
CA ARG A 105 -5.43 4.04 -0.22
C ARG A 105 -6.93 3.84 -0.41
N THR A 106 -7.73 4.14 0.61
CA THR A 106 -9.19 4.03 0.54
C THR A 106 -9.76 5.06 -0.45
N GLN A 107 -9.25 6.29 -0.45
CA GLN A 107 -9.67 7.32 -1.42
C GLN A 107 -9.32 6.94 -2.88
N LYS A 108 -8.14 6.35 -3.12
CA LYS A 108 -7.70 5.98 -4.47
C LYS A 108 -8.56 4.86 -5.10
N LYS A 109 -9.09 3.93 -4.30
CA LYS A 109 -10.00 2.87 -4.77
C LYS A 109 -11.39 3.37 -5.17
N ASN A 110 -11.81 4.54 -4.69
CA ASN A 110 -13.11 5.14 -4.97
C ASN A 110 -13.04 6.31 -5.96
N SER A 111 -11.93 6.44 -6.68
CA SER A 111 -11.77 7.48 -7.70
C SER A 111 -12.46 7.08 -9.00
N LYS A 112 -13.09 8.05 -9.68
CA LYS A 112 -13.61 7.87 -11.05
C LYS A 112 -12.54 7.33 -12.00
N SER A 113 -11.29 7.79 -11.85
CA SER A 113 -10.17 7.33 -12.68
C SER A 113 -9.88 5.84 -12.48
N TYR A 114 -9.95 5.35 -11.24
CA TYR A 114 -9.70 3.93 -10.94
C TYR A 114 -10.74 3.02 -11.61
N TYR A 115 -12.02 3.40 -11.56
CA TYR A 115 -13.06 2.65 -12.24
C TYR A 115 -12.96 2.77 -13.76
N GLN A 116 -12.54 3.91 -14.30
CA GLN A 116 -12.30 4.07 -15.73
C GLN A 116 -11.17 3.15 -16.22
N ASP A 117 -10.04 3.10 -15.49
CA ASP A 117 -8.93 2.21 -15.80
C ASP A 117 -9.39 0.74 -15.75
N LYS A 118 -10.22 0.39 -14.77
CA LYS A 118 -10.78 -0.97 -14.66
C LYS A 118 -11.73 -1.33 -15.80
N ILE A 119 -12.56 -0.38 -16.25
CA ILE A 119 -13.42 -0.58 -17.41
C ILE A 119 -12.56 -0.85 -18.65
N ASN A 120 -11.53 -0.02 -18.89
CA ASN A 120 -10.65 -0.19 -20.04
C ASN A 120 -9.92 -1.54 -20.01
N GLU A 121 -9.48 -1.99 -18.84
CA GLU A 121 -8.85 -3.32 -18.66
C GLU A 121 -9.85 -4.45 -18.97
N LEU A 122 -11.09 -4.34 -18.49
CA LEU A 122 -12.14 -5.33 -18.75
C LEU A 122 -12.54 -5.38 -20.24
N GLU A 123 -12.61 -4.24 -20.91
CA GLU A 123 -12.87 -4.15 -22.35
C GLU A 123 -11.76 -4.85 -23.16
N LYS A 124 -10.48 -4.65 -22.78
CA LYS A 124 -9.35 -5.39 -23.39
C LYS A 124 -9.50 -6.89 -23.20
N VAL A 125 -9.81 -7.35 -21.99
CA VAL A 125 -10.00 -8.78 -21.70
C VAL A 125 -11.17 -9.35 -22.49
N GLN A 126 -12.28 -8.61 -22.58
CA GLN A 126 -13.45 -9.02 -23.36
C GLN A 126 -13.11 -9.17 -24.84
N GLN A 127 -12.38 -8.21 -25.42
CA GLN A 127 -11.97 -8.27 -26.82
C GLN A 127 -11.06 -9.48 -27.09
N ASN A 128 -10.15 -9.80 -26.16
CA ASN A 128 -9.30 -10.99 -26.25
C ASN A 128 -10.14 -12.27 -26.26
N LEU A 129 -11.13 -12.36 -25.37
CA LEU A 129 -12.03 -13.51 -25.30
C LEU A 129 -12.82 -13.70 -26.60
N ILE A 130 -13.35 -12.61 -27.16
CA ILE A 130 -14.05 -12.61 -28.46
C ILE A 130 -13.12 -13.14 -29.55
N ASN A 131 -11.90 -12.60 -29.65
CA ASN A 131 -10.93 -13.01 -30.66
C ASN A 131 -10.56 -14.50 -30.52
N SER A 132 -10.38 -14.99 -29.29
CA SER A 132 -10.14 -16.40 -29.03
C SER A 132 -11.33 -17.27 -29.43
N HIS A 133 -12.57 -16.84 -29.17
CA HIS A 133 -13.77 -17.58 -29.58
C HIS A 133 -13.92 -17.69 -31.09
N VAL A 134 -13.72 -16.59 -31.82
CA VAL A 134 -13.76 -16.56 -33.28
C VAL A 134 -12.72 -17.52 -33.85
N PHE A 135 -11.47 -17.44 -33.35
CA PHE A 135 -10.41 -18.34 -33.77
C PHE A 135 -10.76 -19.82 -33.53
N MET A 136 -11.26 -20.15 -32.34
CA MET A 136 -11.65 -21.53 -32.03
C MET A 136 -12.75 -22.03 -32.97
N ALA A 137 -13.77 -21.20 -33.25
CA ALA A 137 -14.84 -21.55 -34.18
C ALA A 137 -14.33 -21.82 -35.60
N GLU A 138 -13.40 -21.00 -36.10
CA GLU A 138 -12.76 -21.20 -37.41
C GLU A 138 -11.99 -22.52 -37.47
N LYS A 139 -11.21 -22.84 -36.42
CA LYS A 139 -10.44 -24.08 -36.36
C LYS A 139 -11.32 -25.31 -36.29
N TYR A 140 -12.37 -25.29 -35.46
CA TYR A 140 -13.35 -26.37 -35.44
C TYR A 140 -14.04 -26.57 -36.79
N THR A 141 -14.36 -25.47 -37.49
CA THR A 141 -14.95 -25.55 -38.84
C THR A 141 -13.99 -26.20 -39.83
N GLN A 142 -12.71 -25.84 -39.80
CA GLN A 142 -11.68 -26.47 -40.65
C GLN A 142 -11.54 -27.97 -40.35
N LEU A 143 -11.49 -28.35 -39.07
CA LEU A 143 -11.40 -29.74 -38.66
C LEU A 143 -12.63 -30.54 -39.13
N LEU A 144 -13.82 -29.99 -38.96
CA LEU A 144 -15.07 -30.61 -39.36
C LEU A 144 -15.15 -30.82 -40.88
N ASN A 145 -14.61 -29.87 -41.66
CA ASN A 145 -14.49 -30.01 -43.11
C ASN A 145 -13.48 -31.12 -43.52
N LEU A 146 -12.36 -31.25 -42.80
CA LEU A 146 -11.42 -32.37 -43.00
C LEU A 146 -12.11 -33.71 -42.75
N TYR A 147 -12.84 -33.86 -41.64
CA TYR A 147 -13.59 -35.08 -41.33
C TYR A 147 -14.65 -35.40 -42.39
N ARG A 148 -15.43 -34.41 -42.85
CA ARG A 148 -16.42 -34.60 -43.92
C ARG A 148 -15.76 -35.11 -45.21
N ARG A 149 -14.64 -34.51 -45.60
CA ARG A 149 -13.88 -34.93 -46.79
C ARG A 149 -13.34 -36.35 -46.65
N HIS A 150 -12.82 -36.69 -45.48
CA HIS A 150 -12.32 -38.04 -45.18
C HIS A 150 -13.43 -39.07 -45.33
N LEU A 151 -14.59 -38.81 -44.72
CA LEU A 151 -15.74 -39.70 -44.75
C LEU A 151 -16.25 -39.92 -46.18
N GLN A 152 -16.27 -38.89 -47.01
CA GLN A 152 -16.61 -39.01 -48.45
C GLN A 152 -15.63 -39.90 -49.21
N LYS A 153 -14.32 -39.77 -48.96
CA LYS A 153 -13.29 -40.63 -49.58
C LYS A 153 -13.41 -42.09 -49.15
N VAL A 154 -13.75 -42.31 -47.88
CA VAL A 154 -14.03 -43.65 -47.34
C VAL A 154 -15.21 -44.28 -48.05
N GLN A 155 -16.31 -43.54 -48.18
CA GLN A 155 -17.49 -44.00 -48.92
C GLN A 155 -17.20 -44.29 -50.39
N ALA A 156 -16.33 -43.50 -51.02
CA ALA A 156 -15.92 -43.69 -52.41
C ALA A 156 -14.85 -44.78 -52.64
N GLY A 157 -14.36 -45.43 -51.57
CA GLY A 157 -13.32 -46.46 -51.65
C GLY A 157 -11.94 -45.95 -52.11
N ASN A 158 -11.71 -44.64 -52.12
CA ASN A 158 -10.48 -44.00 -52.61
C ASN A 158 -9.73 -43.31 -51.46
N ILE A 159 -9.36 -44.10 -50.44
CA ILE A 159 -8.68 -43.60 -49.25
C ILE A 159 -7.17 -43.75 -49.44
N ASN A 160 -6.44 -42.66 -49.21
CA ASN A 160 -5.01 -42.70 -48.95
C ASN A 160 -4.77 -42.28 -47.49
N ILE A 161 -4.60 -43.28 -46.61
CA ILE A 161 -4.52 -43.08 -45.16
C ILE A 161 -3.38 -42.13 -44.79
N ASP A 162 -2.22 -42.27 -45.42
CA ASP A 162 -1.03 -41.46 -45.13
C ASP A 162 -1.26 -39.97 -45.44
N ASN A 163 -1.94 -39.69 -46.56
CA ASN A 163 -2.27 -38.31 -46.92
C ASN A 163 -3.32 -37.69 -45.97
N GLU A 164 -4.25 -38.48 -45.45
CA GLU A 164 -5.24 -38.00 -44.48
C GLU A 164 -4.60 -37.69 -43.12
N PHE A 165 -3.70 -38.55 -42.63
CA PHE A 165 -2.90 -38.27 -41.43
C PHE A 165 -2.03 -37.02 -41.60
N ARG A 166 -1.40 -36.84 -42.76
CA ARG A 166 -0.61 -35.63 -43.06
C ARG A 166 -1.45 -34.35 -43.00
N LEU A 167 -2.68 -34.37 -43.51
CA LEU A 167 -3.58 -33.21 -43.48
C LEU A 167 -4.07 -32.90 -42.05
N LEU A 168 -4.34 -33.94 -41.24
CA LEU A 168 -4.69 -33.78 -39.83
C LEU A 168 -3.51 -33.20 -39.03
N ASP A 169 -2.30 -33.74 -39.20
CA ASP A 169 -1.09 -33.25 -38.53
C ASP A 169 -0.80 -31.79 -38.89
N GLN A 170 -0.97 -31.43 -40.17
CA GLN A 170 -0.83 -30.03 -40.61
C GLN A 170 -1.85 -29.09 -39.95
N HIS A 171 -3.09 -29.54 -39.76
CA HIS A 171 -4.12 -28.77 -39.06
C HIS A 171 -3.78 -28.60 -37.57
N LEU A 172 -3.33 -29.66 -36.90
CA LEU A 172 -2.94 -29.64 -35.48
C LEU A 172 -1.73 -28.73 -35.23
N ARG A 173 -0.72 -28.75 -36.10
CA ARG A 173 0.43 -27.84 -36.00
C ARG A 173 0.01 -26.38 -36.07
N ARG A 174 -0.87 -26.04 -37.03
CA ARG A 174 -1.44 -24.69 -37.20
C ARG A 174 -2.42 -24.27 -36.09
N PHE A 175 -2.78 -25.18 -35.20
CA PHE A 175 -3.58 -24.88 -34.02
C PHE A 175 -2.68 -24.41 -32.85
N GLY A 176 -1.44 -24.91 -32.77
CA GLY A 176 -0.48 -24.60 -31.71
C GLY A 176 0.62 -23.59 -32.08
N GLU A 177 0.53 -22.93 -33.25
CA GLU A 177 1.55 -21.96 -33.68
C GLU A 177 1.55 -20.69 -32.79
N PRO A 178 2.73 -20.22 -32.33
CA PRO A 178 2.86 -18.95 -31.59
C PRO A 178 2.35 -17.79 -32.45
N GLY A 179 1.45 -16.97 -31.91
CA GLY A 179 0.79 -15.87 -32.64
C GLY A 179 -0.65 -16.16 -33.08
N ALA A 180 -1.14 -17.39 -32.87
CA ALA A 180 -2.56 -17.67 -32.96
C ALA A 180 -3.36 -16.89 -31.89
N PRO A 181 -4.51 -16.26 -32.22
CA PRO A 181 -5.37 -15.52 -31.29
C PRO A 181 -5.80 -16.26 -30.02
N ALA A 182 -5.70 -17.59 -29.99
CA ALA A 182 -5.93 -18.40 -28.79
C ALA A 182 -4.79 -18.32 -27.75
N LEU A 183 -3.62 -17.81 -28.12
CA LEU A 183 -2.40 -17.78 -27.28
C LEU A 183 -1.79 -16.38 -27.16
N THR A 184 -2.25 -15.39 -27.93
CA THR A 184 -1.80 -14.00 -27.79
C THR A 184 -2.54 -13.31 -26.66
N LEU A 185 -1.90 -13.27 -25.49
CA LEU A 185 -2.11 -12.16 -24.56
C LEU A 185 -1.74 -10.88 -25.31
N VAL A 186 -2.70 -9.96 -25.50
CA VAL A 186 -2.40 -8.61 -25.98
C VAL A 186 -1.38 -8.03 -25.02
N LYS A 187 -0.15 -7.87 -25.49
CA LYS A 187 0.90 -7.15 -24.77
C LYS A 187 0.53 -5.67 -24.82
N ASP A 188 0.54 -5.03 -23.65
CA ASP A 188 0.36 -3.58 -23.55
C ASP A 188 1.46 -2.86 -24.34
N GLU A 189 1.06 -1.91 -25.18
CA GLU A 189 1.91 -0.86 -25.74
C GLU A 189 2.19 0.23 -24.71
#